data_AF-A0A640KZG3-F1
#
_entry.id   AF-A0A640KZG3-F1
#
_cell.length_a   1.000
_cell.length_b   1.000
_cell.length_c   1.000
_cell.angle_alpha   90.00
_cell.angle_beta   90.00
_cell.angle_gamma   90.00
#
_symmetry.space_group_name_H-M   'P 1'
#
loop_
_entity.id
_entity.type
_entity.pdbx_description
1 polymer ?
#
loop_
_entity_poly.entity_id
_entity_poly.type
_entity_poly.pdbx_seq_one_letter_code
_entity_poly.pdbx_strand_id
1 'polypeptide(L)'
;MEVARTLTRSHSACAHHCDIDHVEADYLCSSSSTLSFRLRIFSNSSSFGYSIASYICARIRGCRYHCRSEKREGLNPLRLPSLRESPLIGHTDTHQIYRLLFVFAYMSTETFRERTLATQYQPRQHLPSNFSDVLKEYAREVLRNQPSDILEWSAAYFKKLALETDPLQAKQPPPDHYTPLVEDPERAMLANRMVKVFSTMDVSGSGRLPVSEVRRALTDAFEMTESQALYLLTAPFTTIVEDDGSGMAGDAIEYSPFSHAAVRMIQYFQQHQDFSFDVDSGDAGATVHGMNRYDIEQGFLRIFRLLDEAGTGRLLLKDYQAALENAPYHLTHRDIRVLRLECGTLRDEGDVGPLEVEYEQELPHMFERLLLAEVFNLFEEEGLS
;
A
#
# COMPACT_ATOMS: atom_id res chain seq x y z
N MET A 1 15.38 23.40 24.58
CA MET A 1 16.44 23.77 23.61
C MET A 1 16.42 22.85 22.39
N GLU A 2 16.24 21.54 22.56
CA GLU A 2 16.20 20.55 21.47
C GLU A 2 14.94 20.64 20.61
N VAL A 3 13.76 20.78 21.22
CA VAL A 3 12.46 20.95 20.52
C VAL A 3 12.45 22.15 19.56
N ALA A 4 13.11 23.24 19.91
CA ALA A 4 13.19 24.44 19.07
C ALA A 4 14.11 24.23 17.85
N ARG A 5 15.24 23.53 18.02
CA ARG A 5 16.16 23.17 16.92
C ARG A 5 15.52 22.20 15.93
N THR A 6 14.65 21.30 16.42
CA THR A 6 13.89 20.38 15.57
C THR A 6 12.83 21.12 14.74
N LEU A 7 12.16 22.12 15.32
CA LEU A 7 11.17 22.96 14.61
C LEU A 7 11.81 23.88 13.55
N THR A 8 13.01 24.41 13.77
CA THR A 8 13.68 25.24 12.74
C THR A 8 14.20 24.41 11.56
N ARG A 9 14.62 23.16 11.80
CA ARG A 9 15.12 22.27 10.74
C ARG A 9 14.01 21.63 9.91
N SER A 10 12.87 21.28 10.51
CA SER A 10 11.73 20.72 9.76
C SER A 10 11.06 21.75 8.85
N HIS A 11 11.02 23.03 9.23
CA HIS A 11 10.39 24.08 8.42
C HIS A 11 11.24 24.57 7.25
N SER A 12 12.57 24.49 7.34
CA SER A 12 13.46 24.77 6.21
C SER A 12 13.22 23.83 5.02
N ALA A 13 12.69 22.61 5.25
CA ALA A 13 12.39 21.65 4.20
C ALA A 13 11.02 21.87 3.54
N CYS A 14 10.05 22.46 4.26
CA CYS A 14 8.70 22.77 3.73
C CYS A 14 8.58 24.17 3.10
N ALA A 15 9.60 25.03 3.23
CA ALA A 15 9.57 26.41 2.74
C ALA A 15 9.49 26.52 1.20
N HIS A 16 9.75 25.44 0.46
CA HIS A 16 9.66 25.46 -1.01
C HIS A 16 8.23 25.28 -1.57
N HIS A 17 7.20 25.11 -0.73
CA HIS A 17 5.80 24.96 -1.16
C HIS A 17 4.80 25.88 -0.45
N CYS A 18 5.26 26.78 0.43
CA CYS A 18 4.39 27.67 1.21
C CYS A 18 4.92 29.12 1.18
N ASP A 19 4.06 30.12 0.96
CA ASP A 19 4.33 31.57 1.04
C ASP A 19 4.62 32.05 2.49
N ILE A 20 5.67 31.50 3.09
CA ILE A 20 6.21 31.91 4.38
C ILE A 20 7.58 32.51 4.11
N ASP A 21 7.65 33.84 4.21
CA ASP A 21 8.87 34.56 3.88
C ASP A 21 9.94 34.36 4.96
N HIS A 22 9.53 34.35 6.24
CA HIS A 22 10.47 34.31 7.37
C HIS A 22 9.78 33.96 8.70
N VAL A 23 10.51 33.28 9.60
CA VAL A 23 10.07 32.98 10.97
C VAL A 23 11.16 33.36 11.96
N GLU A 24 10.84 34.22 12.93
CA GLU A 24 11.73 34.60 14.04
C GLU A 24 11.23 34.05 15.38
N ALA A 25 12.14 33.58 16.22
CA ALA A 25 11.85 33.12 17.57
C ALA A 25 12.78 33.84 18.57
N ASP A 26 12.19 34.65 19.44
CA ASP A 26 12.89 35.36 20.52
C ASP A 26 12.58 34.72 21.88
N TYR A 27 13.61 34.59 22.73
CA TYR A 27 13.45 34.22 24.13
C TYR A 27 13.37 35.47 25.00
N LEU A 28 12.29 35.60 25.78
CA LEU A 28 12.16 36.66 26.76
C LEU A 28 12.35 36.06 28.16
N CYS A 29 13.49 36.37 28.78
CA CYS A 29 13.75 35.97 30.16
C CYS A 29 12.99 36.92 31.09
N SER A 30 11.88 36.45 31.65
CA SER A 30 11.20 37.14 32.75
C SER A 30 11.87 36.77 34.07
N SER A 31 11.96 37.73 35.01
CA SER A 31 12.48 37.52 36.37
C SER A 31 11.54 36.70 37.27
N SER A 32 10.36 36.34 36.78
CA SER A 32 9.47 35.34 37.39
C SER A 32 9.67 34.00 36.68
N SER A 33 9.48 32.88 37.39
CA SER A 33 9.68 31.48 37.01
C SER A 33 8.83 30.95 35.83
N THR A 34 8.64 31.77 34.81
CA THR A 34 7.83 31.57 33.61
C THR A 34 8.67 31.92 32.38
N LEU A 35 8.98 30.89 31.58
CA LEU A 35 9.67 31.05 30.31
C LEU A 35 8.67 31.58 29.28
N SER A 36 8.94 32.75 28.71
CA SER A 36 8.11 33.34 27.66
C SER A 36 8.86 33.31 26.33
N PHE A 37 8.18 32.82 25.29
CA PHE A 37 8.70 32.75 23.93
C PHE A 37 7.85 33.63 23.03
N ARG A 38 8.50 34.36 22.12
CA ARG A 38 7.82 35.19 21.12
C ARG A 38 8.16 34.66 19.74
N LEU A 39 7.16 34.11 19.05
CA LEU A 39 7.29 33.67 17.66
C LEU A 39 6.70 34.76 16.76
N ARG A 40 7.46 35.23 15.77
CA ARG A 40 6.95 36.11 14.70
C ARG A 40 6.98 35.34 13.39
N ILE A 41 5.82 35.28 12.74
CA ILE A 41 5.66 34.63 11.44
C ILE A 41 5.35 35.74 10.44
N PHE A 42 6.19 35.89 9.43
CA PHE A 42 5.99 36.85 8.34
C PHE A 42 5.45 36.10 7.12
N SER A 43 4.27 36.52 6.66
CA SER A 43 3.66 36.00 5.43
C SER A 43 2.98 37.15 4.70
N ASN A 44 3.15 37.19 3.38
CA ASN A 44 2.46 38.13 2.50
C ASN A 44 0.95 37.83 2.36
N SER A 45 0.48 36.64 2.78
CA SER A 45 -0.93 36.25 2.73
C SER A 45 -1.58 36.33 4.11
N SER A 46 -2.52 37.27 4.26
CA SER A 46 -3.21 37.50 5.53
C SER A 46 -4.14 36.35 5.95
N SER A 47 -4.60 35.49 5.03
CA SER A 47 -5.44 34.33 5.38
C SER A 47 -4.59 33.13 5.84
N PHE A 48 -3.38 32.98 5.30
CA PHE A 48 -2.52 31.83 5.56
C PHE A 48 -1.75 31.95 6.89
N GLY A 49 -1.31 33.17 7.24
CA GLY A 49 -0.60 33.44 8.50
C GLY A 49 -1.42 33.11 9.76
N TYR A 50 -2.74 33.32 9.73
CA TYR A 50 -3.61 32.98 10.86
C TYR A 50 -3.78 31.46 11.03
N SER A 51 -3.83 30.69 9.94
CA SER A 51 -4.00 29.23 9.98
C SER A 51 -2.78 28.54 10.60
N ILE A 52 -1.57 28.96 10.21
CA ILE A 52 -0.31 28.42 10.75
C ILE A 52 -0.11 28.79 12.21
N ALA A 53 -0.38 30.05 12.59
CA ALA A 53 -0.29 30.47 13.99
C ALA A 53 -1.26 29.68 14.88
N SER A 54 -2.48 29.44 14.40
CA SER A 54 -3.49 28.65 15.12
C SER A 54 -3.07 27.17 15.26
N TYR A 55 -2.51 26.58 14.20
CA TYR A 55 -2.00 25.20 14.21
C TYR A 55 -0.80 25.00 15.16
N ILE A 56 0.16 25.92 15.16
CA ILE A 56 1.31 25.89 16.08
C ILE A 56 0.83 26.07 17.53
N CYS A 57 -0.14 26.96 17.77
CA CYS A 57 -0.72 27.18 19.09
C CYS A 57 -1.50 25.97 19.63
N ALA A 58 -2.22 25.24 18.78
CA ALA A 58 -2.95 24.03 19.18
C ALA A 58 -2.04 22.89 19.65
N ARG A 59 -0.78 22.87 19.18
CA ARG A 59 0.19 21.80 19.48
C ARG A 59 0.99 22.01 20.78
N ILE A 60 1.01 23.22 21.33
CA ILE A 60 1.72 23.54 22.57
C ILE A 60 0.71 23.58 23.73
N ARG A 61 0.48 22.42 24.39
CA ARG A 61 -0.43 22.32 25.54
C ARG A 61 0.10 23.10 26.75
N GLY A 62 -0.75 23.91 27.38
CA GLY A 62 -0.55 24.44 28.74
C GLY A 62 -0.15 25.92 28.89
N CYS A 63 -0.18 26.73 27.83
CA CYS A 63 0.13 28.17 27.92
C CYS A 63 -1.10 29.05 27.63
N ARG A 64 -1.23 30.17 28.35
CA ARG A 64 -2.19 31.24 28.04
C ARG A 64 -1.55 32.17 27.01
N TYR A 65 -2.27 32.50 25.94
CA TYR A 65 -1.74 33.35 24.87
C TYR A 65 -2.59 34.60 24.64
N HIS A 66 -1.92 35.68 24.25
CA HIS A 66 -2.53 36.89 23.72
C HIS A 66 -2.02 37.10 22.28
N CYS A 67 -2.92 36.98 21.30
CA CYS A 67 -2.59 37.25 19.91
C CYS A 67 -2.81 38.75 19.64
N ARG A 68 -1.73 39.48 19.32
CA ARG A 68 -1.80 40.90 18.93
C ARG A 68 -1.29 41.04 17.51
N SER A 69 -2.20 41.40 16.59
CA SER A 69 -1.87 41.72 15.21
C SER A 69 -1.47 43.20 15.12
N GLU A 70 -0.23 43.47 14.73
CA GLU A 70 0.25 44.82 14.43
C GLU A 70 0.44 44.93 12.91
N LYS A 71 -0.48 45.63 12.24
CA LYS A 71 -0.31 46.02 10.84
C LYS A 71 0.80 47.08 10.76
N ARG A 72 1.86 46.81 10.00
CA ARG A 72 2.80 47.86 9.58
C ARG A 72 2.11 48.73 8.54
N GLU A 73 1.61 49.89 8.95
CA GLU A 73 1.25 50.96 8.02
C GLU A 73 2.52 51.70 7.59
N GLY A 74 2.93 51.51 6.34
CA GLY A 74 4.09 52.17 5.76
C GLY A 74 4.08 52.11 4.24
N LEU A 75 3.80 53.27 3.64
CA LEU A 75 4.02 53.72 2.25
C LEU A 75 2.83 53.74 1.28
N ASN A 76 2.82 54.84 0.51
CA ASN A 76 1.73 55.53 -0.18
C ASN A 76 1.00 54.73 -1.29
N PRO A 77 -0.25 55.13 -1.62
CA PRO A 77 -1.08 54.46 -2.60
C PRO A 77 -0.82 55.00 -4.03
N LEU A 78 -0.57 54.10 -4.97
CA LEU A 78 -0.76 54.38 -6.40
C LEU A 78 -2.08 53.75 -6.85
N ARG A 79 -2.98 54.62 -7.30
CA ARG A 79 -4.25 54.31 -7.98
C ARG A 79 -4.00 53.55 -9.29
N LEU A 80 -4.86 52.59 -9.60
CA LEU A 80 -5.57 52.32 -10.87
C LEU A 80 -6.20 50.90 -10.83
N PRO A 81 -7.07 50.51 -11.78
CA PRO A 81 -8.50 50.84 -11.78
C PRO A 81 -9.40 49.59 -11.64
N SER A 82 -10.65 49.88 -11.28
CA SER A 82 -11.83 49.00 -11.36
C SER A 82 -11.87 48.14 -12.63
N LEU A 83 -11.95 46.82 -12.45
CA LEU A 83 -12.40 45.87 -13.46
C LEU A 83 -13.28 44.78 -12.84
N ARG A 84 -14.57 44.91 -13.17
CA ARG A 84 -15.59 43.90 -13.47
C ARG A 84 -15.64 42.58 -12.70
N GLU A 85 -16.78 42.43 -12.04
CA GLU A 85 -17.42 41.21 -11.56
C GLU A 85 -17.51 40.10 -12.63
N SER A 86 -17.20 38.86 -12.22
CA SER A 86 -17.49 37.58 -12.90
C SER A 86 -17.22 36.43 -11.91
N PRO A 87 -17.83 35.24 -12.09
CA PRO A 87 -18.69 34.65 -11.07
C PRO A 87 -18.04 33.57 -10.20
N LEU A 88 -18.72 33.32 -9.08
CA LEU A 88 -18.52 32.28 -8.07
C LEU A 88 -17.96 30.96 -8.63
N ILE A 89 -16.68 30.71 -8.33
CA ILE A 89 -16.09 29.37 -8.36
C ILE A 89 -16.44 28.73 -7.01
N GLY A 90 -17.14 27.59 -7.08
CA GLY A 90 -17.61 26.84 -5.93
C GLY A 90 -16.47 26.42 -5.01
N HIS A 91 -16.73 26.55 -3.70
CA HIS A 91 -15.94 26.01 -2.62
C HIS A 91 -15.76 24.49 -2.80
N THR A 92 -14.66 24.06 -3.40
CA THR A 92 -14.18 22.68 -3.31
C THR A 92 -13.25 22.54 -2.12
N ASP A 93 -13.84 22.03 -1.04
CA ASP A 93 -13.28 21.00 -0.15
C ASP A 93 -11.83 21.12 0.34
N THR A 94 -11.46 22.28 0.88
CA THR A 94 -10.27 22.40 1.73
C THR A 94 -10.29 21.45 2.93
N HIS A 95 -11.47 21.00 3.38
CA HIS A 95 -11.61 20.06 4.51
C HIS A 95 -11.09 18.64 4.21
N GLN A 96 -11.20 18.17 2.97
CA GLN A 96 -10.64 16.88 2.52
C GLN A 96 -9.11 16.86 2.58
N ILE A 97 -8.46 17.94 2.14
CA ILE A 97 -6.98 18.05 2.10
C ILE A 97 -6.39 18.10 3.52
N TYR A 98 -7.01 18.83 4.44
CA TYR A 98 -6.57 18.85 5.85
C TYR A 98 -6.83 17.52 6.58
N ARG A 99 -7.83 16.72 6.16
CA ARG A 99 -8.13 15.39 6.74
C ARG A 99 -7.14 14.32 6.30
N LEU A 100 -6.80 14.28 5.00
CA LEU A 100 -5.69 13.45 4.49
C LEU A 100 -4.38 13.83 5.18
N LEU A 101 -4.09 15.12 5.35
CA LEU A 101 -2.90 15.60 6.06
C LEU A 101 -2.90 15.31 7.57
N PHE A 102 -4.05 15.19 8.23
CA PHE A 102 -4.11 14.86 9.67
C PHE A 102 -3.91 13.36 9.92
N VAL A 103 -4.49 12.49 9.07
CA VAL A 103 -4.18 11.05 9.07
C VAL A 103 -2.71 10.83 8.68
N PHE A 104 -2.22 11.48 7.61
CA PHE A 104 -0.81 11.43 7.25
C PHE A 104 0.11 11.97 8.37
N ALA A 105 -0.23 13.06 9.05
CA ALA A 105 0.62 13.65 10.09
C ALA A 105 0.62 12.85 11.40
N TYR A 106 -0.43 12.09 11.69
CA TYR A 106 -0.46 11.17 12.83
C TYR A 106 0.27 9.84 12.51
N MET A 107 0.34 9.44 11.22
CA MET A 107 1.04 8.23 10.77
C MET A 107 2.46 8.47 10.23
N SER A 108 2.86 9.73 9.99
CA SER A 108 4.15 10.10 9.39
C SER A 108 5.32 10.04 10.37
N THR A 109 5.09 9.96 11.69
CA THR A 109 6.18 10.02 12.68
C THR A 109 6.98 8.72 12.85
N GLU A 110 6.63 7.63 12.14
CA GLU A 110 7.24 6.30 12.31
C GLU A 110 8.04 5.80 11.07
N THR A 111 8.42 6.68 10.14
CA THR A 111 8.81 6.25 8.76
C THR A 111 10.30 5.95 8.49
N PHE A 112 11.08 5.45 9.44
CA PHE A 112 12.41 4.89 9.08
C PHE A 112 12.87 3.73 9.96
N ARG A 113 12.47 3.71 11.24
CA ARG A 113 12.91 2.69 12.18
C ARG A 113 12.16 1.35 12.03
N GLU A 114 10.98 1.37 11.45
CA GLU A 114 10.13 0.18 11.30
C GLU A 114 10.38 -0.59 9.99
N ARG A 115 10.86 0.08 8.93
CA ARG A 115 11.33 -0.61 7.70
C ARG A 115 12.49 -1.58 7.95
N THR A 116 13.18 -1.47 9.09
CA THR A 116 14.28 -2.35 9.48
C THR A 116 13.88 -3.61 10.25
N LEU A 117 12.61 -3.78 10.65
CA LEU A 117 12.16 -4.99 11.35
C LEU A 117 11.79 -6.13 10.39
N ALA A 118 11.34 -5.83 9.16
CA ALA A 118 11.12 -6.83 8.11
C ALA A 118 12.42 -7.56 7.70
N THR A 119 13.58 -6.91 7.86
CA THR A 119 14.90 -7.55 7.64
C THR A 119 15.39 -8.41 8.82
N GLN A 120 14.59 -8.58 9.88
CA GLN A 120 15.01 -9.30 11.07
C GLN A 120 14.79 -10.82 10.97
N TYR A 121 13.87 -11.27 10.11
CA TYR A 121 13.53 -12.69 9.91
C TYR A 121 14.01 -13.27 8.58
N GLN A 122 14.36 -12.45 7.59
CA GLN A 122 15.11 -12.95 6.44
C GLN A 122 16.57 -13.22 6.87
N PRO A 123 17.10 -14.44 6.68
CA PRO A 123 18.52 -14.67 6.87
C PRO A 123 19.26 -13.68 5.97
N ARG A 124 20.05 -12.79 6.57
CA ARG A 124 20.80 -11.77 5.84
C ARG A 124 21.68 -12.51 4.84
N GLN A 125 21.26 -12.52 3.57
CA GLN A 125 22.08 -13.09 2.52
C GLN A 125 23.40 -12.36 2.57
N HIS A 126 24.47 -13.09 2.91
CA HIS A 126 25.80 -12.51 2.98
C HIS A 126 26.19 -12.11 1.57
N LEU A 127 26.08 -10.81 1.29
CA LEU A 127 26.58 -10.26 0.05
C LEU A 127 28.07 -10.58 -0.06
N PRO A 128 28.55 -11.05 -1.23
CA PRO A 128 29.98 -11.24 -1.46
C PRO A 128 30.74 -9.95 -1.14
N SER A 129 31.92 -10.07 -0.52
CA SER A 129 32.72 -8.91 -0.10
C SER A 129 33.14 -8.00 -1.26
N ASN A 130 33.20 -8.53 -2.49
CA ASN A 130 33.51 -7.80 -3.71
C ASN A 130 32.29 -7.19 -4.42
N PHE A 131 31.07 -7.38 -3.92
CA PHE A 131 29.84 -6.93 -4.60
C PHE A 131 29.84 -5.41 -4.85
N SER A 132 30.28 -4.62 -3.87
CA SER A 132 30.32 -3.16 -4.01
C SER A 132 31.30 -2.67 -5.08
N ASP A 133 32.38 -3.42 -5.31
CA ASP A 133 33.40 -3.07 -6.30
C ASP A 133 32.96 -3.45 -7.70
N VAL A 134 32.28 -4.60 -7.85
CA VAL A 134 31.64 -5.02 -9.11
C VAL A 134 30.62 -3.99 -9.57
N LEU A 135 29.78 -3.47 -8.68
CA LEU A 135 28.79 -2.44 -9.01
C LEU A 135 29.45 -1.10 -9.42
N LYS A 136 30.52 -0.69 -8.73
CA LYS A 136 31.26 0.52 -9.10
C LYS A 136 31.89 0.39 -10.48
N GLU A 137 32.45 -0.77 -10.80
CA GLU A 137 33.07 -1.00 -12.10
C GLU A 137 32.04 -1.07 -13.23
N TYR A 138 30.94 -1.78 -13.00
CA TYR A 138 29.79 -1.78 -13.90
C TYR A 138 29.31 -0.35 -14.18
N ALA A 139 29.11 0.48 -13.14
CA ALA A 139 28.66 1.85 -13.31
C ALA A 139 29.65 2.71 -14.12
N ARG A 140 30.96 2.52 -13.92
CA ARG A 140 31.99 3.20 -14.72
C ARG A 140 31.93 2.78 -16.19
N GLU A 141 31.77 1.49 -16.46
CA GLU A 141 31.72 0.98 -17.83
C GLU A 141 30.43 1.38 -18.55
N VAL A 142 29.28 1.47 -17.86
CA VAL A 142 28.05 2.06 -18.43
C VAL A 142 28.29 3.52 -18.81
N LEU A 143 28.87 4.32 -17.92
CA LEU A 143 29.14 5.75 -18.18
C LEU A 143 30.16 5.96 -19.30
N ARG A 144 31.10 5.03 -19.46
CA ARG A 144 32.13 5.06 -20.51
C ARG A 144 31.58 4.72 -21.88
N ASN A 145 30.77 3.65 -21.97
CA ASN A 145 30.28 3.13 -23.23
C ASN A 145 28.98 3.81 -23.70
N GLN A 146 28.22 4.40 -22.78
CA GLN A 146 26.91 5.03 -23.02
C GLN A 146 26.03 4.20 -23.97
N PRO A 147 25.74 2.93 -23.63
CA PRO A 147 24.99 2.05 -24.51
C PRO A 147 23.57 2.59 -24.75
N SER A 148 23.04 2.39 -25.95
CA SER A 148 21.67 2.77 -26.31
C SER A 148 20.63 1.89 -25.61
N ASP A 149 20.96 0.62 -25.34
CA ASP A 149 20.17 -0.29 -24.52
C ASP A 149 21.01 -0.75 -23.32
N ILE A 150 20.69 -0.18 -22.14
CA ILE A 150 21.41 -0.49 -20.91
C ILE A 150 21.13 -1.94 -20.47
N LEU A 151 19.93 -2.48 -20.69
CA LEU A 151 19.56 -3.80 -20.19
C LEU A 151 20.30 -4.90 -20.96
N GLU A 152 20.28 -4.83 -22.29
CA GLU A 152 21.02 -5.77 -23.14
C GLU A 152 22.53 -5.70 -22.86
N TRP A 153 23.07 -4.49 -22.76
CA TRP A 153 24.50 -4.29 -22.47
C TRP A 153 24.89 -4.81 -21.09
N SER A 154 24.04 -4.61 -20.08
CA SER A 154 24.28 -5.11 -18.71
C SER A 154 24.31 -6.63 -18.65
N ALA A 155 23.35 -7.28 -19.32
CA ALA A 155 23.31 -8.74 -19.42
C ALA A 155 24.59 -9.28 -20.05
N ALA A 156 25.06 -8.64 -21.13
CA ALA A 156 26.32 -8.99 -21.78
C ALA A 156 27.55 -8.75 -20.88
N TYR A 157 27.59 -7.62 -20.16
CA TYR A 157 28.67 -7.26 -19.23
C TYR A 157 28.81 -8.29 -18.10
N PHE A 158 27.71 -8.60 -17.39
CA PHE A 158 27.75 -9.56 -16.29
C PHE A 158 28.00 -10.99 -16.78
N LYS A 159 27.50 -11.36 -17.97
CA LYS A 159 27.85 -12.64 -18.60
C LYS A 159 29.35 -12.75 -18.86
N LYS A 160 29.98 -11.69 -19.38
CA LYS A 160 31.43 -11.64 -19.60
C LYS A 160 32.21 -11.68 -18.28
N LEU A 161 31.78 -10.92 -17.27
CA LEU A 161 32.42 -10.88 -15.96
C LEU A 161 32.36 -12.24 -15.24
N ALA A 162 31.23 -12.95 -15.37
CA ALA A 162 31.09 -14.31 -14.86
C ALA A 162 32.05 -15.30 -15.54
N LEU A 163 32.22 -15.17 -16.87
CA LEU A 163 33.19 -15.95 -17.66
C LEU A 163 34.65 -15.71 -17.25
N GLU A 164 34.99 -14.47 -16.88
CA GLU A 164 36.35 -14.09 -16.47
C GLU A 164 36.69 -14.53 -15.03
N THR A 165 35.71 -14.50 -14.12
CA THR A 165 35.95 -14.76 -12.69
C THR A 165 36.07 -16.25 -12.38
N ASP A 166 35.35 -17.12 -13.11
CA ASP A 166 35.48 -18.58 -12.97
C ASP A 166 35.20 -19.28 -14.32
N PRO A 167 36.24 -19.61 -15.11
CA PRO A 167 36.07 -20.26 -16.40
C PRO A 167 35.56 -21.71 -16.30
N LEU A 168 35.50 -22.30 -15.11
CA LEU A 168 34.94 -23.63 -14.87
C LEU A 168 33.45 -23.58 -14.49
N GLN A 169 32.99 -22.55 -13.78
CA GLN A 169 31.55 -22.31 -13.58
C GLN A 169 30.87 -21.71 -14.81
N ALA A 170 31.62 -21.02 -15.67
CA ALA A 170 31.02 -20.28 -16.78
C ALA A 170 31.01 -21.03 -18.13
N LYS A 171 31.65 -22.22 -18.21
CA LYS A 171 31.63 -23.03 -19.44
C LYS A 171 30.29 -23.68 -19.73
N GLN A 172 29.44 -23.84 -18.73
CA GLN A 172 28.03 -24.14 -18.90
C GLN A 172 27.31 -23.53 -17.69
N PRO A 173 26.24 -22.71 -17.83
CA PRO A 173 25.22 -22.79 -16.78
C PRO A 173 24.91 -24.29 -16.63
N PRO A 174 24.77 -24.86 -15.42
CA PRO A 174 24.34 -26.24 -15.30
C PRO A 174 23.23 -26.46 -16.33
N PRO A 175 23.35 -27.44 -17.25
CA PRO A 175 22.37 -27.66 -18.32
C PRO A 175 20.91 -27.77 -17.81
N ASP A 176 20.75 -27.90 -16.49
CA ASP A 176 19.51 -28.00 -15.75
C ASP A 176 18.88 -26.67 -15.27
N HIS A 177 19.46 -25.49 -15.55
CA HIS A 177 18.87 -24.20 -15.09
C HIS A 177 18.32 -23.29 -16.19
N TYR A 178 18.50 -23.67 -17.44
CA TYR A 178 17.66 -23.24 -18.55
C TYR A 178 17.34 -24.48 -19.38
N THR A 179 16.68 -25.46 -18.75
CA THR A 179 15.73 -26.23 -19.53
C THR A 179 14.74 -25.18 -20.04
N PRO A 180 14.65 -24.87 -21.36
CA PRO A 180 13.44 -24.23 -21.85
C PRO A 180 12.34 -25.08 -21.25
N LEU A 181 11.50 -24.48 -20.41
CA LEU A 181 10.43 -25.16 -19.72
C LEU A 181 9.73 -25.94 -20.83
N VAL A 182 10.01 -27.24 -20.95
CA VAL A 182 9.32 -28.09 -21.89
C VAL A 182 7.96 -28.08 -21.27
N GLU A 183 7.11 -27.19 -21.76
CA GLU A 183 5.78 -26.98 -21.22
C GLU A 183 5.16 -28.36 -21.25
N ASP A 184 5.02 -28.92 -20.06
CA ASP A 184 4.44 -30.22 -19.88
C ASP A 184 3.12 -30.21 -20.66
N PRO A 185 2.97 -31.05 -21.71
CA PRO A 185 1.81 -30.98 -22.57
C PRO A 185 0.51 -31.13 -21.76
N GLU A 186 0.56 -31.83 -20.62
CA GLU A 186 -0.57 -31.94 -19.70
C GLU A 186 -0.94 -30.59 -19.07
N ARG A 187 0.06 -29.79 -18.67
CA ARG A 187 -0.16 -28.44 -18.14
C ARG A 187 -0.71 -27.51 -19.21
N ALA A 188 -0.17 -27.54 -20.42
CA ALA A 188 -0.71 -26.75 -21.51
C ALA A 188 -2.18 -27.13 -21.81
N MET A 189 -2.52 -28.42 -21.75
CA MET A 189 -3.90 -28.89 -21.91
C MET A 189 -4.81 -28.43 -20.76
N LEU A 190 -4.34 -28.47 -19.51
CA LEU A 190 -5.12 -28.01 -18.35
C LEU A 190 -5.36 -26.50 -18.40
N ALA A 191 -4.34 -25.69 -18.72
CA ALA A 191 -4.49 -24.25 -18.89
C ALA A 191 -5.50 -23.91 -20.01
N ASN A 192 -5.42 -24.61 -21.16
CA ASN A 192 -6.39 -24.45 -22.24
C ASN A 192 -7.81 -24.87 -21.84
N ARG A 193 -7.95 -25.92 -21.00
CA ARG A 193 -9.23 -26.30 -20.42
C ARG A 193 -9.79 -25.20 -19.52
N MET A 194 -8.97 -24.58 -18.67
CA MET A 194 -9.38 -23.42 -17.85
C MET A 194 -9.85 -22.25 -18.68
N VAL A 195 -9.06 -21.84 -19.68
CA VAL A 195 -9.44 -20.76 -20.61
C VAL A 195 -10.77 -21.07 -21.28
N LYS A 196 -10.98 -22.32 -21.70
CA LYS A 196 -12.24 -22.75 -22.30
C LYS A 196 -13.41 -22.62 -21.32
N VAL A 197 -13.29 -23.13 -20.10
CA VAL A 197 -14.34 -23.01 -19.06
C VAL A 197 -14.67 -21.55 -18.80
N PHE A 198 -13.67 -20.71 -18.54
CA PHE A 198 -13.88 -19.29 -18.30
C PHE A 198 -14.51 -18.56 -19.50
N SER A 199 -14.09 -18.87 -20.72
CA SER A 199 -14.68 -18.29 -21.93
C SER A 199 -16.15 -18.64 -22.13
N THR A 200 -16.64 -19.76 -21.57
CA THR A 200 -18.07 -20.10 -21.61
C THR A 200 -18.90 -19.28 -20.62
N MET A 201 -18.26 -18.73 -19.58
CA MET A 201 -18.89 -17.87 -18.57
C MET A 201 -18.81 -16.40 -18.95
N ASP A 202 -17.82 -16.02 -19.77
CA ASP A 202 -17.66 -14.66 -20.28
C ASP A 202 -18.59 -14.42 -21.48
N VAL A 203 -19.88 -14.23 -21.19
CA VAL A 203 -20.91 -13.92 -22.19
C VAL A 203 -20.56 -12.66 -23.01
N SER A 204 -19.80 -11.74 -22.42
CA SER A 204 -19.40 -10.48 -23.05
C SER A 204 -18.22 -10.62 -24.01
N GLY A 205 -17.45 -11.71 -23.92
CA GLY A 205 -16.20 -11.90 -24.67
C GLY A 205 -15.13 -10.85 -24.35
N SER A 206 -15.16 -10.28 -23.14
CA SER A 206 -14.23 -9.25 -22.69
C SER A 206 -12.82 -9.78 -22.39
N GLY A 207 -12.67 -11.10 -22.25
CA GLY A 207 -11.44 -11.72 -21.75
C GLY A 207 -11.28 -11.59 -20.23
N ARG A 208 -12.32 -11.12 -19.54
CA ARG A 208 -12.34 -10.84 -18.10
C ARG A 208 -13.56 -11.48 -17.45
N LEU A 209 -13.39 -11.93 -16.22
CA LEU A 209 -14.48 -12.45 -15.39
C LEU A 209 -14.44 -11.82 -14.01
N PRO A 210 -15.60 -11.54 -13.38
CA PRO A 210 -15.67 -11.18 -11.97
C PRO A 210 -14.98 -12.23 -11.09
N VAL A 211 -14.34 -11.79 -10.01
CA VAL A 211 -13.65 -12.71 -9.08
C VAL A 211 -14.57 -13.81 -8.55
N SER A 212 -15.83 -13.50 -8.28
CA SER A 212 -16.85 -14.47 -7.83
C SER A 212 -17.12 -15.56 -8.88
N GLU A 213 -17.13 -15.20 -10.17
CA GLU A 213 -17.32 -16.14 -11.28
C GLU A 213 -16.10 -17.05 -11.45
N VAL A 214 -14.89 -16.49 -11.32
CA VAL A 214 -13.65 -17.28 -11.33
C VAL A 214 -13.62 -18.24 -10.14
N ARG A 215 -13.99 -17.77 -8.94
CA ARG A 215 -14.08 -18.61 -7.73
C ARG A 215 -15.03 -19.79 -7.95
N ARG A 216 -16.25 -19.51 -8.41
CA ARG A 216 -17.27 -20.54 -8.70
C ARG A 216 -16.78 -21.55 -9.73
N ALA A 217 -16.10 -21.11 -10.78
CA ALA A 217 -15.53 -22.04 -11.74
C ALA A 217 -14.44 -22.94 -11.13
N LEU A 218 -13.57 -22.41 -10.27
CA LEU A 218 -12.55 -23.20 -9.58
C LEU A 218 -13.17 -24.26 -8.68
N THR A 219 -14.22 -23.94 -7.93
CA THR A 219 -14.93 -24.89 -7.07
C THR A 219 -15.72 -25.92 -7.88
N ASP A 220 -16.53 -25.46 -8.84
CA ASP A 220 -17.51 -26.31 -9.52
C ASP A 220 -16.90 -27.15 -10.65
N ALA A 221 -15.98 -26.57 -11.42
CA ALA A 221 -15.42 -27.22 -12.62
C ALA A 221 -14.04 -27.86 -12.39
N PHE A 222 -13.32 -27.42 -11.36
CA PHE A 222 -11.98 -27.93 -11.01
C PHE A 222 -11.94 -28.67 -9.67
N GLU A 223 -13.09 -28.82 -9.01
CA GLU A 223 -13.28 -29.59 -7.76
C GLU A 223 -12.39 -29.09 -6.61
N MET A 224 -12.12 -27.78 -6.59
CA MET A 224 -11.31 -27.15 -5.55
C MET A 224 -12.17 -26.82 -4.32
N THR A 225 -11.55 -26.82 -3.14
CA THR A 225 -12.19 -26.27 -1.95
C THR A 225 -12.22 -24.74 -2.01
N GLU A 226 -13.10 -24.10 -1.24
CA GLU A 226 -13.17 -22.63 -1.13
C GLU A 226 -11.82 -22.01 -0.72
N SER A 227 -11.11 -22.64 0.23
CA SER A 227 -9.80 -22.14 0.69
C SER A 227 -8.72 -22.30 -0.39
N GLN A 228 -8.76 -23.37 -1.19
CA GLN A 228 -7.85 -23.53 -2.33
C GLN A 228 -8.15 -22.52 -3.44
N ALA A 229 -9.42 -22.25 -3.73
CA ALA A 229 -9.80 -21.21 -4.68
C ALA A 229 -9.34 -19.83 -4.20
N LEU A 230 -9.56 -19.51 -2.92
CA LEU A 230 -9.10 -18.27 -2.29
C LEU A 230 -7.56 -18.13 -2.32
N TYR A 231 -6.84 -19.23 -2.08
CA TYR A 231 -5.38 -19.26 -2.22
C TYR A 231 -4.95 -18.78 -3.61
N LEU A 232 -5.54 -19.33 -4.68
CA LEU A 232 -5.22 -18.93 -6.06
C LEU A 232 -5.59 -17.46 -6.34
N LEU A 233 -6.75 -17.02 -5.88
CA LEU A 233 -7.25 -15.66 -6.11
C LEU A 233 -6.42 -14.60 -5.39
N THR A 234 -5.76 -14.97 -4.29
CA THR A 234 -4.91 -14.08 -3.49
C THR A 234 -3.43 -14.19 -3.83
N ALA A 235 -3.04 -15.20 -4.62
CA ALA A 235 -1.66 -15.47 -5.00
C ALA A 235 -0.99 -14.28 -5.74
N PRO A 236 0.34 -14.11 -5.62
CA PRO A 236 1.05 -12.97 -6.23
C PRO A 236 0.91 -12.86 -7.75
N PHE A 237 0.73 -13.98 -8.45
CA PHE A 237 0.54 -14.00 -9.91
C PHE A 237 -0.87 -13.56 -10.35
N THR A 238 -1.84 -13.53 -9.44
CA THR A 238 -3.20 -13.12 -9.76
C THR A 238 -3.27 -11.60 -9.82
N THR A 239 -3.65 -11.12 -11.01
CA THR A 239 -3.86 -9.69 -11.27
C THR A 239 -5.35 -9.41 -11.26
N ILE A 240 -5.79 -8.64 -10.27
CA ILE A 240 -7.16 -8.16 -10.16
C ILE A 240 -7.19 -6.76 -10.78
N VAL A 241 -8.01 -6.60 -11.81
CA VAL A 241 -8.28 -5.32 -12.45
C VAL A 241 -9.48 -4.70 -11.75
N GLU A 242 -9.24 -3.57 -11.09
CA GLU A 242 -10.29 -2.77 -10.47
C GLU A 242 -11.08 -2.05 -11.58
N ASP A 243 -12.41 -2.12 -11.53
CA ASP A 243 -13.25 -1.34 -12.45
C ASP A 243 -13.21 0.14 -12.04
N ASP A 244 -12.76 1.00 -12.95
CA ASP A 244 -12.66 2.46 -12.76
C ASP A 244 -14.00 3.19 -12.96
N GLY A 245 -15.10 2.43 -13.10
CA GLY A 245 -16.46 2.97 -13.21
C GLY A 245 -17.13 2.64 -14.55
N SER A 246 -16.69 1.60 -15.27
CA SER A 246 -17.34 1.12 -16.49
C SER A 246 -18.70 0.45 -16.25
N GLY A 247 -19.08 0.27 -14.99
CA GLY A 247 -20.38 -0.27 -14.58
C GLY A 247 -20.38 -1.80 -14.51
N MET A 248 -19.21 -2.43 -14.65
CA MET A 248 -19.05 -3.84 -14.35
C MET A 248 -18.87 -4.01 -12.85
N ALA A 249 -19.76 -4.81 -12.29
CA ALA A 249 -19.93 -5.02 -10.87
C ALA A 249 -18.73 -5.75 -10.23
N GLY A 250 -17.65 -5.02 -9.93
CA GLY A 250 -16.58 -5.46 -9.05
C GLY A 250 -15.30 -5.92 -9.73
N ASP A 251 -14.39 -6.38 -8.88
CA ASP A 251 -13.06 -6.87 -9.22
C ASP A 251 -13.11 -7.94 -10.32
N ALA A 252 -12.31 -7.74 -11.37
CA ALA A 252 -12.25 -8.65 -12.51
C ALA A 252 -10.85 -9.25 -12.71
N ILE A 253 -10.79 -10.47 -13.22
CA ILE A 253 -9.54 -11.18 -13.54
C ILE A 253 -9.49 -11.44 -15.04
N GLU A 254 -8.34 -11.13 -15.65
CA GLU A 254 -8.01 -11.58 -17.00
C GLU A 254 -7.73 -13.08 -16.97
N TYR A 255 -8.72 -13.87 -17.40
CA TYR A 255 -8.71 -15.31 -17.12
C TYR A 255 -7.68 -16.08 -17.94
N SER A 256 -7.21 -15.55 -19.07
CA SER A 256 -6.15 -16.19 -19.88
C SER A 256 -4.80 -16.22 -19.16
N PRO A 257 -4.18 -15.08 -18.79
CA PRO A 257 -2.92 -15.09 -18.06
C PRO A 257 -3.07 -15.80 -16.69
N PHE A 258 -4.20 -15.64 -16.02
CA PHE A 258 -4.50 -16.35 -14.78
C PHE A 258 -4.46 -17.87 -14.96
N SER A 259 -5.09 -18.41 -16.01
CA SER A 259 -5.13 -19.85 -16.29
C SER A 259 -3.75 -20.46 -16.47
N HIS A 260 -2.86 -19.77 -17.16
CA HIS A 260 -1.48 -20.23 -17.36
C HIS A 260 -0.65 -20.16 -16.09
N ALA A 261 -0.84 -19.13 -15.26
CA ALA A 261 -0.12 -18.99 -13.99
C ALA A 261 -0.59 -19.99 -12.92
N ALA A 262 -1.90 -20.23 -12.83
CA ALA A 262 -2.52 -21.07 -11.80
C ALA A 262 -2.35 -22.59 -12.03
N VAL A 263 -2.03 -23.02 -13.25
CA VAL A 263 -2.09 -24.43 -13.67
C VAL A 263 -1.30 -25.38 -12.77
N ARG A 264 -0.12 -24.95 -12.29
CA ARG A 264 0.73 -25.80 -11.44
C ARG A 264 0.07 -26.09 -10.09
N MET A 265 -0.56 -25.08 -9.50
CA MET A 265 -1.22 -25.20 -8.21
C MET A 265 -2.52 -26.00 -8.31
N ILE A 266 -3.27 -25.83 -9.40
CA ILE A 266 -4.47 -26.65 -9.65
C ILE A 266 -4.08 -28.11 -9.83
N GLN A 267 -3.04 -28.40 -10.61
CA GLN A 267 -2.52 -29.77 -10.76
C GLN A 267 -2.10 -30.36 -9.41
N TYR A 268 -1.43 -29.56 -8.57
CA TYR A 268 -1.04 -29.98 -7.22
C TYR A 268 -2.26 -30.34 -6.36
N PHE A 269 -3.27 -29.48 -6.28
CA PHE A 269 -4.47 -29.74 -5.46
C PHE A 269 -5.29 -30.93 -5.98
N GLN A 270 -5.36 -31.12 -7.31
CA GLN A 270 -6.03 -32.28 -7.89
C GLN A 270 -5.31 -33.61 -7.59
N GLN A 271 -3.98 -33.58 -7.46
CA GLN A 271 -3.19 -34.75 -7.06
C GLN A 271 -3.26 -35.03 -5.55
N HIS A 272 -3.55 -34.01 -4.75
CA HIS A 272 -3.62 -34.09 -3.29
C HIS A 272 -5.01 -33.69 -2.80
N GLN A 273 -6.03 -34.50 -3.14
CA GLN A 273 -7.43 -34.20 -2.80
C GLN A 273 -7.68 -34.07 -1.29
N ASP A 274 -6.86 -34.72 -0.46
CA ASP A 274 -6.94 -34.63 1.00
C ASP A 274 -6.27 -33.37 1.56
N PHE A 275 -5.66 -32.53 0.73
CA PHE A 275 -5.01 -31.30 1.17
C PHE A 275 -6.04 -30.19 1.43
N SER A 276 -6.15 -29.77 2.68
CA SER A 276 -6.92 -28.60 3.09
C SER A 276 -6.04 -27.57 3.80
N PHE A 277 -6.40 -26.31 3.63
CA PHE A 277 -5.87 -25.24 4.46
C PHE A 277 -6.66 -25.19 5.77
N ASP A 278 -6.15 -25.89 6.77
CA ASP A 278 -6.76 -25.94 8.10
C ASP A 278 -6.19 -24.83 8.97
N VAL A 279 -7.08 -24.01 9.53
CA VAL A 279 -6.74 -22.99 10.51
C VAL A 279 -7.35 -23.39 11.85
N ASP A 280 -6.51 -23.63 12.85
CA ASP A 280 -6.99 -23.87 14.21
C ASP A 280 -7.42 -22.55 14.87
N SER A 281 -8.65 -22.13 14.57
CA SER A 281 -9.23 -20.91 15.13
C SER A 281 -9.47 -20.98 16.65
N GLY A 282 -9.38 -22.18 17.23
CA GLY A 282 -9.61 -22.44 18.65
C GLY A 282 -8.39 -22.20 19.54
N ASP A 283 -7.20 -22.05 18.95
CA ASP A 283 -6.00 -21.78 19.73
C ASP A 283 -6.02 -20.34 20.27
N ALA A 284 -6.29 -20.22 21.57
CA ALA A 284 -6.26 -18.94 22.29
C ALA A 284 -4.87 -18.28 22.31
N GLY A 285 -3.81 -19.06 22.02
CA GLY A 285 -2.44 -18.59 21.91
C GLY A 285 -2.03 -18.14 20.50
N ALA A 286 -2.87 -18.35 19.48
CA ALA A 286 -2.56 -17.95 18.11
C ALA A 286 -2.38 -16.44 18.01
N THR A 287 -1.37 -16.01 17.23
CA THR A 287 -1.11 -14.60 16.95
C THR A 287 -0.83 -14.42 15.47
N VAL A 288 -1.36 -13.36 14.87
CA VAL A 288 -1.03 -12.95 13.50
C VAL A 288 -0.31 -11.62 13.57
N HIS A 289 0.86 -11.51 12.95
CA HIS A 289 1.73 -10.32 13.04
C HIS A 289 2.04 -9.89 14.48
N GLY A 290 2.11 -10.87 15.40
CA GLY A 290 2.34 -10.64 16.83
C GLY A 290 1.13 -10.09 17.59
N MET A 291 -0.06 -10.05 16.99
CA MET A 291 -1.30 -9.60 17.61
C MET A 291 -2.24 -10.77 17.84
N ASN A 292 -2.90 -10.80 18.99
CA ASN A 292 -4.00 -11.74 19.24
C ASN A 292 -5.30 -11.25 18.58
N ARG A 293 -6.32 -12.11 18.58
CA ARG A 293 -7.66 -11.82 18.06
C ARG A 293 -8.25 -10.51 18.60
N TYR A 294 -8.21 -10.31 19.91
CA TYR A 294 -8.78 -9.13 20.55
C TYR A 294 -8.10 -7.85 20.09
N ASP A 295 -6.76 -7.85 19.98
CA ASP A 295 -5.99 -6.69 19.52
C ASP A 295 -6.30 -6.34 18.07
N ILE A 296 -6.45 -7.33 17.18
CA ILE A 296 -6.85 -7.13 15.78
C ILE A 296 -8.27 -6.55 15.72
N GLU A 297 -9.25 -7.17 16.39
CA GLU A 297 -10.64 -6.71 16.38
C GLU A 297 -10.77 -5.29 16.93
N GLN A 298 -10.23 -5.01 18.12
CA GLN A 298 -10.30 -3.67 18.73
C GLN A 298 -9.46 -2.64 17.97
N GLY A 299 -8.37 -3.10 17.35
CA GLY A 299 -7.52 -2.30 16.49
C GLY A 299 -8.27 -1.77 15.28
N PHE A 300 -8.82 -2.67 14.46
CA PHE A 300 -9.56 -2.31 13.26
C PHE A 300 -10.90 -1.62 13.56
N LEU A 301 -11.61 -2.01 14.63
CA LEU A 301 -12.83 -1.33 15.05
C LEU A 301 -12.62 0.17 15.28
N ARG A 302 -11.50 0.55 15.91
CA ARG A 302 -11.15 1.96 16.14
C ARG A 302 -10.87 2.70 14.83
N ILE A 303 -10.20 2.05 13.88
CA ILE A 303 -9.89 2.62 12.56
C ILE A 303 -11.19 2.82 11.77
N PHE A 304 -12.03 1.80 11.68
CA PHE A 304 -13.26 1.87 10.90
C PHE A 304 -14.27 2.87 11.49
N ARG A 305 -14.43 2.94 12.81
CA ARG A 305 -15.29 3.94 13.46
C ARG A 305 -14.80 5.38 13.28
N LEU A 306 -13.50 5.58 13.06
CA LEU A 306 -12.98 6.91 12.75
C LEU A 306 -13.39 7.36 11.34
N LEU A 307 -13.54 6.41 10.42
CA LEU A 307 -13.94 6.64 9.03
C LEU A 307 -15.47 6.70 8.87
N ASP A 308 -16.21 5.91 9.65
CA ASP A 308 -17.67 5.91 9.69
C ASP A 308 -18.20 7.06 10.57
N GLU A 309 -18.09 8.30 10.06
CA GLU A 309 -18.57 9.51 10.75
C GLU A 309 -20.07 9.45 11.07
N ALA A 310 -20.84 8.68 10.28
CA ALA A 310 -22.27 8.53 10.43
C ALA A 310 -22.67 7.50 11.51
N GLY A 311 -21.74 6.67 11.97
CA GLY A 311 -22.00 5.60 12.93
C GLY A 311 -22.96 4.55 12.39
N THR A 312 -22.87 4.25 11.09
CA THR A 312 -23.74 3.30 10.39
C THR A 312 -23.33 1.84 10.60
N GLY A 313 -22.10 1.58 11.06
CA GLY A 313 -21.49 0.26 11.05
C GLY A 313 -21.05 -0.17 9.65
N ARG A 314 -21.02 0.75 8.67
CA ARG A 314 -20.73 0.48 7.27
C ARG A 314 -19.68 1.43 6.71
N LEU A 315 -18.92 0.96 5.73
CA LEU A 315 -17.97 1.76 4.97
C LEU A 315 -18.13 1.47 3.48
N LEU A 316 -17.85 2.45 2.63
CA LEU A 316 -17.67 2.19 1.21
C LEU A 316 -16.49 1.23 1.04
N LEU A 317 -16.58 0.28 0.09
CA LEU A 317 -15.52 -0.72 -0.13
C LEU A 317 -14.14 -0.07 -0.35
N LYS A 318 -14.10 1.06 -1.07
CA LYS A 318 -12.87 1.85 -1.28
C LYS A 318 -12.28 2.40 0.02
N ASP A 319 -13.13 2.83 0.96
CA ASP A 319 -12.69 3.42 2.23
C ASP A 319 -12.26 2.31 3.19
N TYR A 320 -12.93 1.16 3.16
CA TYR A 320 -12.51 -0.06 3.84
C TYR A 320 -11.14 -0.53 3.34
N GLN A 321 -10.94 -0.63 2.02
CA GLN A 321 -9.64 -0.99 1.44
C GLN A 321 -8.54 -0.01 1.82
N ALA A 322 -8.79 1.30 1.67
CA ALA A 322 -7.83 2.32 2.07
C ALA A 322 -7.49 2.23 3.57
N ALA A 323 -8.46 1.89 4.43
CA ALA A 323 -8.23 1.68 5.84
C ALA A 323 -7.32 0.48 6.13
N LEU A 324 -7.46 -0.62 5.38
CA LEU A 324 -6.59 -1.79 5.49
C LEU A 324 -5.16 -1.46 5.04
N GLU A 325 -5.01 -0.80 3.89
CA GLU A 325 -3.70 -0.43 3.32
C GLU A 325 -2.93 0.57 4.18
N ASN A 326 -3.66 1.48 4.84
CA ASN A 326 -3.08 2.50 5.71
C ASN A 326 -3.14 2.13 7.19
N ALA A 327 -3.52 0.90 7.54
CA ALA A 327 -3.53 0.49 8.94
C ALA A 327 -2.11 0.49 9.51
N PRO A 328 -1.92 0.81 10.81
CA PRO A 328 -0.62 0.74 11.47
C PRO A 328 -0.19 -0.72 11.76
N TYR A 329 -0.74 -1.67 11.03
CA TYR A 329 -0.42 -3.09 11.11
C TYR A 329 0.36 -3.44 9.85
N HIS A 330 1.40 -4.26 9.99
CA HIS A 330 2.23 -4.68 8.86
C HIS A 330 1.54 -5.76 8.03
N LEU A 331 0.33 -5.48 7.56
CA LEU A 331 -0.39 -6.39 6.68
C LEU A 331 0.38 -6.58 5.38
N THR A 332 0.54 -7.83 5.00
CA THR A 332 1.07 -8.18 3.69
C THR A 332 0.03 -7.85 2.61
N HIS A 333 0.49 -7.78 1.36
CA HIS A 333 -0.42 -7.62 0.23
C HIS A 333 -1.44 -8.78 0.14
N ARG A 334 -1.03 -9.98 0.56
CA ARG A 334 -1.92 -11.14 0.60
C ARG A 334 -3.00 -10.98 1.66
N ASP A 335 -2.64 -10.49 2.84
CA ASP A 335 -3.59 -10.24 3.94
C ASP A 335 -4.71 -9.29 3.49
N ILE A 336 -4.33 -8.18 2.86
CA ILE A 336 -5.27 -7.19 2.35
C ILE A 336 -6.18 -7.81 1.28
N ARG A 337 -5.62 -8.61 0.37
CA ARG A 337 -6.41 -9.32 -0.65
C ARG A 337 -7.38 -10.32 -0.05
N VAL A 338 -6.96 -11.14 0.93
CA VAL A 338 -7.84 -12.10 1.61
C VAL A 338 -8.99 -11.36 2.29
N LEU A 339 -8.69 -10.31 3.07
CA LEU A 339 -9.71 -9.51 3.76
C LEU A 339 -10.69 -8.85 2.78
N ARG A 340 -10.19 -8.30 1.67
CA ARG A 340 -11.01 -7.68 0.61
C ARG A 340 -11.91 -8.69 -0.08
N LEU A 341 -11.38 -9.85 -0.48
CA LEU A 341 -12.13 -10.84 -1.25
C LEU A 341 -13.16 -11.60 -0.42
N GLU A 342 -12.92 -11.73 0.88
CA GLU A 342 -13.84 -12.41 1.80
C GLU A 342 -14.79 -11.48 2.53
N CYS A 343 -14.64 -10.15 2.40
CA CYS A 343 -15.57 -9.24 3.06
C CYS A 343 -16.98 -9.38 2.47
N GLY A 344 -17.99 -9.44 3.34
CA GLY A 344 -19.38 -9.37 2.96
C GLY A 344 -19.68 -8.00 2.35
N THR A 345 -19.86 -7.96 1.03
CA THR A 345 -20.36 -6.77 0.36
C THR A 345 -21.88 -6.80 0.34
N LEU A 346 -22.51 -5.76 0.85
CA LEU A 346 -23.94 -5.57 0.70
C LEU A 346 -24.20 -5.00 -0.69
N ARG A 347 -24.95 -5.74 -1.49
CA ARG A 347 -25.53 -5.23 -2.73
C ARG A 347 -26.89 -5.85 -2.93
N ASP A 348 -27.92 -5.01 -2.90
CA ASP A 348 -29.26 -5.43 -3.28
C ASP A 348 -29.28 -5.76 -4.77
N GLU A 349 -29.90 -6.89 -5.14
CA GLU A 349 -30.06 -7.31 -6.52
C GLU A 349 -30.82 -6.22 -7.31
N GLY A 350 -30.07 -5.42 -8.08
CA GLY A 350 -30.60 -4.31 -8.88
C GLY A 350 -30.15 -2.92 -8.44
N ASP A 351 -29.45 -2.79 -7.31
CA ASP A 351 -28.87 -1.51 -6.92
C ASP A 351 -27.57 -1.24 -7.68
N VAL A 352 -27.49 -0.02 -8.22
CA VAL A 352 -26.32 0.56 -8.92
C VAL A 352 -25.49 1.41 -7.93
N GLY A 353 -25.89 1.42 -6.66
CA GLY A 353 -25.14 2.04 -5.57
C GLY A 353 -23.70 1.53 -5.44
N PRO A 354 -22.84 2.32 -4.78
CA PRO A 354 -21.48 1.90 -4.48
C PRO A 354 -21.49 0.68 -3.54
N LEU A 355 -20.50 -0.19 -3.68
CA LEU A 355 -20.35 -1.34 -2.79
C LEU A 355 -20.03 -0.87 -1.37
N GLU A 356 -20.81 -1.34 -0.41
CA GLU A 356 -20.62 -1.10 1.03
C GLU A 356 -20.23 -2.40 1.74
N VAL A 357 -19.41 -2.25 2.78
CA VAL A 357 -18.94 -3.33 3.66
C VAL A 357 -19.46 -3.05 5.07
N GLU A 358 -20.18 -4.01 5.64
CA GLU A 358 -20.65 -3.94 7.03
C GLU A 358 -19.52 -4.37 7.98
N TYR A 359 -18.58 -3.48 8.21
CA TYR A 359 -17.32 -3.80 8.90
C TYR A 359 -17.53 -4.35 10.32
N GLU A 360 -18.63 -4.01 11.01
CA GLU A 360 -18.92 -4.58 12.33
C GLU A 360 -19.22 -6.09 12.28
N GLN A 361 -19.79 -6.59 11.18
CA GLN A 361 -19.98 -8.02 10.95
C GLN A 361 -18.69 -8.71 10.47
N GLU A 362 -17.80 -7.97 9.81
CA GLU A 362 -16.53 -8.52 9.30
C GLU A 362 -15.47 -8.69 10.39
N LEU A 363 -15.46 -7.82 11.41
CA LEU A 363 -14.44 -7.81 12.46
C LEU A 363 -14.19 -9.18 13.12
N PRO A 364 -15.23 -9.93 13.55
CA PRO A 364 -15.04 -11.26 14.17
C PRO A 364 -14.36 -12.30 13.27
N HIS A 365 -14.32 -12.07 11.95
CA HIS A 365 -13.75 -12.98 10.96
C HIS A 365 -12.37 -12.55 10.47
N MET A 366 -11.93 -11.32 10.77
CA MET A 366 -10.66 -10.80 10.28
C MET A 366 -9.47 -11.63 10.80
N PHE A 367 -9.52 -12.07 12.05
CA PHE A 367 -8.41 -12.81 12.65
C PHE A 367 -8.18 -14.16 11.95
N GLU A 368 -9.23 -14.95 11.74
CA GLU A 368 -9.16 -16.23 11.05
C GLU A 368 -8.70 -16.09 9.60
N ARG A 369 -9.16 -15.04 8.92
CA ARG A 369 -8.73 -14.74 7.55
C ARG A 369 -7.26 -14.36 7.46
N LEU A 370 -6.74 -13.64 8.45
CA LEU A 370 -5.31 -13.32 8.54
C LEU A 370 -4.48 -14.55 8.87
N LEU A 371 -4.96 -15.44 9.76
CA LEU A 371 -4.31 -16.75 9.99
C LEU A 371 -4.28 -17.59 8.71
N LEU A 372 -5.38 -17.62 7.96
CA LEU A 372 -5.44 -18.33 6.68
C LEU A 372 -4.43 -17.77 5.67
N ALA A 373 -4.29 -16.44 5.61
CA ALA A 373 -3.29 -15.79 4.77
C ALA A 373 -1.85 -16.18 5.15
N GLU A 374 -1.56 -16.32 6.45
CA GLU A 374 -0.27 -16.80 6.95
C GLU A 374 -0.01 -18.26 6.54
N VAL A 375 -1.01 -19.14 6.69
CA VAL A 375 -0.92 -20.53 6.21
C VAL A 375 -0.65 -20.58 4.70
N PHE A 376 -1.29 -19.70 3.92
CA PHE A 376 -1.01 -19.62 2.49
C PHE A 376 0.43 -19.21 2.18
N ASN A 377 1.00 -18.28 2.95
CA ASN A 377 2.40 -17.86 2.78
C ASN A 377 3.37 -18.99 3.14
N LEU A 378 3.11 -19.71 4.25
CA LEU A 378 3.91 -20.87 4.66
C LEU A 378 3.90 -21.95 3.58
N PHE A 379 2.74 -22.23 2.99
CA PHE A 379 2.63 -23.20 1.89
C PHE A 379 3.49 -22.79 0.67
N GLU A 380 3.58 -21.50 0.35
CA GLU A 380 4.45 -21.01 -0.73
C GLU A 380 5.94 -21.14 -0.39
N GLU A 381 6.32 -20.89 0.86
CA GLU A 381 7.70 -21.00 1.32
C GLU A 381 8.18 -22.47 1.34
N GLU A 382 7.32 -23.40 1.77
CA GLU A 382 7.62 -24.83 1.82
C GLU A 382 7.51 -25.51 0.44
N GLY A 383 6.54 -25.13 -0.38
CA GLY A 383 6.28 -25.76 -1.68
C GLY A 383 7.26 -25.38 -2.81
N LEU A 384 8.13 -24.39 -2.57
CA LEU A 384 9.15 -23.94 -3.52
C LEU A 384 10.56 -24.50 -3.23
N SER A 385 10.73 -25.26 -2.14
CA SER A 385 11.96 -26.01 -1.81
C SER A 385 11.91 -27.44 -2.33
#